data_AF-A0A927PE23-F1
#
_entry.id   AF-A0A927PE23-F1
#
_cell.length_a   1.000
_cell.length_b   1.000
_cell.length_c   1.000
_cell.angle_alpha   90.00
_cell.angle_beta   90.00
_cell.angle_gamma   90.00
#
_symmetry.space_group_name_H-M   'P 1'
#
loop_
_entity.id
_entity.type
_entity.pdbx_description
1 polymer ?
#
loop_
_entity_poly.entity_id
_entity_poly.type
_entity_poly.pdbx_seq_one_letter_code
_entity_poly.pdbx_strand_id
1 'polypeptide(L)'
;MSTCKSCEKRRRRKLLVRFGILLIAFAVLLTSALFANRPKQIGKHIAPHSILSFTYTYSSSVNPPSYLRYHFSAEDGTPIFDCERRQGDHWPLTEEDVSFSRSLILTQTQWQQVLSCLEGGLVTRRTEQITSGYAGPWTYITYHGDKGTDQVFSFADFGKKTAFEQLCAQFEQMP
;
A
#
# COMPACT_ATOMS: atom_id res chain seq x y z
N MET A 1 0.65 -11.66 -69.04
CA MET A 1 0.51 -10.72 -67.89
C MET A 1 1.73 -10.87 -67.00
N SER A 2 2.72 -9.98 -67.13
CA SER A 2 3.99 -10.03 -66.37
C SER A 2 3.81 -9.30 -65.04
N THR A 3 3.66 -10.04 -63.94
CA THR A 3 3.60 -9.46 -62.60
C THR A 3 4.98 -8.95 -62.21
N CYS A 4 5.08 -7.62 -62.06
CA CYS A 4 6.30 -6.91 -61.73
C CYS A 4 6.89 -7.37 -60.37
N LYS A 5 7.97 -8.15 -60.43
CA LYS A 5 8.76 -8.66 -59.26
C LYS A 5 9.15 -7.57 -58.25
N SER A 6 9.24 -6.31 -58.69
CA SER A 6 9.53 -5.15 -57.84
C SER A 6 8.40 -4.82 -56.85
N CYS A 7 7.14 -5.06 -57.25
CA CYS A 7 5.96 -4.77 -56.42
C CYS A 7 5.83 -5.77 -55.26
N GLU A 8 6.15 -7.05 -55.51
CA GLU A 8 6.12 -8.11 -54.49
C GLU A 8 7.20 -7.90 -53.40
N LYS A 9 8.39 -7.44 -53.79
CA LYS A 9 9.50 -7.14 -52.87
C LYS A 9 9.18 -5.97 -51.93
N ARG A 10 8.51 -4.92 -52.43
CA ARG A 10 7.99 -3.81 -51.60
C ARG A 10 6.89 -4.27 -50.65
N ARG A 11 6.00 -5.17 -51.07
CA ARG A 11 4.92 -5.72 -50.23
C ARG A 11 5.48 -6.57 -49.07
N ARG A 12 6.48 -7.42 -49.34
CA ARG A 12 7.18 -8.23 -48.32
C ARG A 12 7.94 -7.36 -47.32
N ARG A 13 8.62 -6.29 -47.77
CA ARG A 13 9.29 -5.33 -46.85
C ARG A 13 8.29 -4.63 -45.94
N LYS A 14 7.15 -4.16 -46.46
CA LYS A 14 6.08 -3.55 -45.63
C LYS A 14 5.48 -4.54 -44.64
N LEU A 15 5.33 -5.81 -45.01
CA LEU A 15 4.84 -6.87 -44.14
C LEU A 15 5.84 -7.18 -43.00
N LEU A 16 7.12 -7.30 -43.32
CA LEU A 16 8.21 -7.49 -42.35
C LEU A 16 8.33 -6.35 -41.35
N VAL A 17 8.22 -5.10 -41.81
CA VAL A 17 8.24 -3.91 -40.94
C VAL A 17 7.02 -3.91 -40.01
N ARG A 18 5.82 -4.24 -40.51
CA ARG A 18 4.61 -4.33 -39.69
C ARG A 18 4.71 -5.45 -38.65
N PHE A 19 5.23 -6.62 -39.02
CA PHE A 19 5.48 -7.71 -38.08
C PHE A 19 6.52 -7.33 -37.02
N GLY A 20 7.59 -6.63 -37.41
CA GLY A 20 8.60 -6.13 -36.48
C GLY A 20 8.03 -5.14 -35.46
N ILE A 21 7.21 -4.19 -35.91
CA ILE A 21 6.52 -3.24 -35.02
C ILE A 21 5.58 -3.97 -34.05
N LEU A 22 4.83 -4.97 -34.54
CA LEU A 22 3.89 -5.73 -33.73
C LEU A 22 4.59 -6.59 -32.66
N LEU A 23 5.75 -7.19 -33.01
CA LEU A 23 6.62 -7.90 -32.07
C LEU A 23 7.18 -6.96 -30.99
N ILE A 24 7.61 -5.77 -31.36
CA ILE A 24 8.10 -4.76 -30.40
C ILE A 24 6.97 -4.32 -29.47
N ALA A 25 5.79 -4.02 -30.00
CA ALA A 25 4.63 -3.63 -29.21
C ALA A 25 4.21 -4.75 -28.23
N PHE A 26 4.22 -6.00 -28.68
CA PHE A 26 3.93 -7.16 -27.84
C PHE A 26 4.98 -7.37 -26.75
N ALA A 27 6.27 -7.19 -27.07
CA ALA A 27 7.34 -7.27 -26.07
C ALA A 27 7.23 -6.17 -25.00
N VAL A 28 6.86 -4.94 -25.39
CA VAL A 28 6.62 -3.82 -24.44
C VAL A 28 5.40 -4.07 -23.56
N LEU A 29 4.33 -4.65 -24.12
CA LEU A 29 3.14 -5.07 -23.34
C LEU A 29 3.45 -6.21 -22.36
N LEU A 30 4.27 -7.19 -22.77
CA LEU A 30 4.67 -8.28 -21.89
C LEU A 30 5.56 -7.80 -20.75
N THR A 31 6.53 -6.93 -21.02
CA THR A 31 7.41 -6.41 -19.97
C THR A 31 6.62 -5.56 -18.98
N SER A 32 5.76 -4.65 -19.45
CA SER A 32 4.90 -3.84 -18.57
C SER A 32 3.97 -4.69 -17.68
N ALA A 33 3.41 -5.79 -18.20
CA ALA A 33 2.61 -6.72 -17.39
C ALA A 33 3.44 -7.44 -16.31
N LEU A 34 4.70 -7.77 -16.58
CA LEU A 34 5.61 -8.43 -15.64
C LEU A 34 6.09 -7.52 -14.49
N PHE A 35 6.02 -6.20 -14.65
CA PHE A 35 6.40 -5.23 -13.62
C PHE A 35 5.21 -4.76 -12.77
N ALA A 36 3.97 -4.93 -13.23
CA ALA A 36 2.78 -4.40 -12.56
C ALA A 36 2.42 -5.08 -11.23
N ASN A 37 2.93 -6.30 -10.96
CA ASN A 37 2.58 -7.08 -9.77
C ASN A 37 3.77 -7.32 -8.81
N ARG A 38 4.87 -6.58 -8.95
CA ARG A 38 6.02 -6.77 -8.05
C ARG A 38 5.81 -5.99 -6.75
N PRO A 39 6.17 -6.58 -5.58
CA PRO A 39 6.21 -5.84 -4.33
C PRO A 39 7.05 -4.56 -4.49
N LYS A 40 6.50 -3.44 -4.07
CA LYS A 40 7.19 -2.16 -3.99
C LYS A 40 7.79 -2.01 -2.61
N GLN A 41 8.93 -1.35 -2.51
CA GLN A 41 9.64 -1.19 -1.24
C GLN A 41 9.75 0.28 -0.89
N ILE A 42 9.43 0.64 0.36
CA ILE A 42 9.59 1.99 0.87
C ILE A 42 11.08 2.33 0.98
N GLY A 43 11.48 3.51 0.51
CA GLY A 43 12.87 3.97 0.40
C GLY A 43 13.55 3.61 -0.94
N LYS A 44 13.02 2.62 -1.67
CA LYS A 44 13.59 2.21 -2.98
C LYS A 44 12.66 2.51 -4.16
N HIS A 45 11.38 2.16 -4.04
CA HIS A 45 10.36 2.33 -5.08
C HIS A 45 9.32 3.37 -4.69
N ILE A 46 9.07 3.53 -3.39
CA ILE A 46 8.13 4.49 -2.82
C ILE A 46 8.94 5.42 -1.92
N ALA A 47 8.83 6.73 -2.13
CA ALA A 47 9.51 7.69 -1.28
C ALA A 47 8.82 7.78 0.09
N PRO A 48 9.52 7.76 1.24
CA PRO A 48 8.85 7.83 2.54
C PRO A 48 7.97 9.08 2.70
N HIS A 49 8.44 10.23 2.21
CA HIS A 49 7.68 11.49 2.25
C HIS A 49 6.46 11.53 1.31
N SER A 50 6.29 10.53 0.43
CA SER A 50 5.10 10.44 -0.43
C SER A 50 3.95 9.67 0.23
N ILE A 51 4.14 9.15 1.44
CA ILE A 51 3.12 8.41 2.19
C ILE A 51 2.02 9.38 2.63
N LEU A 52 0.79 9.05 2.25
CA LEU A 52 -0.41 9.86 2.51
C LEU A 52 -1.15 9.38 3.74
N SER A 53 -1.33 8.06 3.85
CA SER A 53 -1.91 7.45 5.03
C SER A 53 -1.36 6.08 5.32
N PHE A 54 -1.37 5.71 6.59
CA PHE A 54 -0.98 4.40 7.08
C PHE A 54 -1.94 3.94 8.15
N THR A 55 -2.46 2.72 8.02
CA THR A 55 -3.35 2.10 9.00
C THR A 55 -2.73 0.82 9.49
N TYR A 56 -2.65 0.67 10.81
CA TYR A 56 -2.19 -0.54 11.47
C TYR A 56 -3.22 -0.96 12.52
N THR A 57 -3.71 -2.19 12.43
CA THR A 57 -4.64 -2.75 13.40
C THR A 57 -3.95 -3.85 14.19
N TYR A 58 -3.81 -3.63 15.48
CA TYR A 58 -3.39 -4.62 16.44
C TYR A 58 -4.63 -5.27 17.07
N SER A 59 -4.85 -6.57 16.85
CA SER A 59 -5.92 -7.31 17.52
C SER A 59 -5.34 -8.27 18.54
N SER A 60 -6.05 -8.43 19.66
CA SER A 60 -5.73 -9.43 20.68
C SER A 60 -6.90 -10.40 20.82
N SER A 61 -6.61 -11.69 20.82
CA SER A 61 -7.60 -12.75 21.05
C SER A 61 -7.92 -12.89 22.54
N VAL A 62 -8.50 -11.83 23.12
CA VAL A 62 -8.93 -11.76 24.52
C VAL A 62 -10.45 -11.90 24.62
N ASN A 63 -10.96 -12.21 25.82
CA ASN A 63 -12.39 -12.17 26.13
C ASN A 63 -12.62 -11.07 27.19
N PRO A 64 -13.38 -10.01 26.89
CA PRO A 64 -14.08 -9.72 25.62
C PRO A 64 -13.11 -9.40 24.46
N PRO A 65 -13.46 -9.70 23.19
CA PRO A 65 -12.63 -9.36 22.03
C PRO A 65 -12.32 -7.86 21.96
N SER A 66 -11.10 -7.54 21.52
CA SER A 66 -10.66 -6.15 21.35
C SER A 66 -9.68 -6.00 20.20
N TYR A 67 -9.73 -4.84 19.55
CA TYR A 67 -8.66 -4.38 18.68
C TYR A 67 -8.32 -2.91 18.94
N LEU A 68 -7.11 -2.56 18.58
CA LEU A 68 -6.57 -1.21 18.58
C LEU A 68 -6.14 -0.84 17.17
N ARG A 69 -6.74 0.21 16.62
CA ARG A 69 -6.43 0.74 15.30
C ARG A 69 -5.64 2.02 15.45
N TYR A 70 -4.50 2.07 14.79
CA TYR A 70 -3.71 3.28 14.57
C TYR A 70 -3.89 3.73 13.13
N HIS A 71 -4.18 4.99 12.93
CA HIS A 71 -4.28 5.63 11.63
C HIS A 71 -3.38 6.86 11.62
N PHE A 72 -2.61 6.99 10.56
CA PHE A 72 -1.79 8.16 10.30
C PHE A 72 -2.23 8.74 8.98
N SER A 73 -2.37 10.06 8.92
CA SER A 73 -2.64 10.80 7.70
C SER A 73 -1.72 12.02 7.61
N ALA A 74 -1.39 12.43 6.40
CA ALA A 74 -0.62 13.64 6.13
C ALA A 74 -1.38 14.48 5.09
N GLU A 75 -2.53 15.00 5.48
CA GLU A 75 -3.32 15.92 4.67
C GLU A 75 -2.71 17.33 4.77
N ASP A 76 -2.55 18.00 3.64
CA ASP A 76 -2.02 19.37 3.54
C ASP A 76 -0.68 19.61 4.26
N GLY A 77 0.14 18.56 4.38
CA GLY A 77 1.44 18.61 5.05
C GLY A 77 1.37 18.63 6.58
N THR A 78 0.19 18.48 7.18
CA THR A 78 0.00 18.36 8.62
C THR A 78 -0.17 16.89 8.98
N PRO A 79 0.80 16.24 9.63
CA PRO A 79 0.68 14.83 9.98
C PRO A 79 -0.22 14.67 11.21
N ILE A 80 -1.23 13.82 11.10
CA ILE A 80 -2.20 13.51 12.15
C ILE A 80 -2.07 12.03 12.51
N PHE A 81 -2.15 11.74 13.79
CA PHE A 81 -2.28 10.40 14.34
C PHE A 81 -3.63 10.25 15.01
N ASP A 82 -4.38 9.24 14.62
CA ASP A 82 -5.61 8.81 15.27
C ASP A 82 -5.43 7.40 15.81
N CYS A 83 -5.88 7.17 17.05
CA CYS A 83 -5.99 5.83 17.59
C CYS A 83 -7.35 5.57 18.17
N GLU A 84 -7.82 4.33 18.04
CA GLU A 84 -9.12 3.90 18.50
C GLU A 84 -9.05 2.46 18.99
N ARG A 85 -9.49 2.22 20.22
CA ARG A 85 -9.72 0.89 20.76
C ARG A 85 -11.20 0.56 20.66
N ARG A 86 -11.50 -0.63 20.15
CA ARG A 86 -12.83 -1.22 20.24
C ARG A 86 -12.81 -2.44 21.14
N GLN A 87 -13.84 -2.61 21.93
CA GLN A 87 -14.00 -3.73 22.85
C GLN A 87 -15.48 -4.00 23.09
N GLY A 88 -15.90 -5.26 22.91
CA GLY A 88 -17.29 -5.69 23.06
C GLY A 88 -17.36 -7.20 23.22
N ASP A 89 -18.54 -7.78 23.48
CA ASP A 89 -18.72 -9.22 23.70
C ASP A 89 -19.09 -10.01 22.43
N HIS A 90 -19.02 -9.36 21.26
CA HIS A 90 -19.39 -9.91 19.96
C HIS A 90 -18.35 -9.64 18.86
N TRP A 91 -18.56 -10.25 17.70
CA TRP A 91 -17.80 -9.97 16.48
C TRP A 91 -18.76 -9.95 15.25
N PRO A 92 -18.62 -9.01 14.29
CA PRO A 92 -17.67 -7.90 14.24
C PRO A 92 -17.99 -6.76 15.24
N LEU A 93 -16.99 -5.93 15.57
CA LEU A 93 -17.05 -4.80 16.49
C LEU A 93 -17.27 -3.59 15.61
N THR A 94 -18.23 -2.79 16.00
CA THR A 94 -18.77 -1.66 15.27
C THR A 94 -18.33 -0.37 15.95
N GLU A 95 -18.71 0.77 15.39
CA GLU A 95 -18.37 2.08 15.97
C GLU A 95 -18.98 2.28 17.37
N GLU A 96 -20.05 1.56 17.69
CA GLU A 96 -20.68 1.58 19.02
C GLU A 96 -19.78 0.95 20.10
N ASP A 97 -18.82 0.12 19.71
CA ASP A 97 -17.89 -0.59 20.60
C ASP A 97 -16.62 0.21 20.91
N VAL A 98 -16.54 1.49 20.52
CA VAL A 98 -15.37 2.34 20.79
C VAL A 98 -15.25 2.60 22.29
N SER A 99 -14.24 2.00 22.90
CA SER A 99 -13.94 2.15 24.33
C SER A 99 -12.91 3.26 24.60
N PHE A 100 -12.15 3.65 23.58
CA PHE A 100 -11.12 4.70 23.67
C PHE A 100 -10.84 5.26 22.28
N SER A 101 -10.67 6.58 22.18
CA SER A 101 -10.16 7.23 20.98
C SER A 101 -9.29 8.44 21.33
N ARG A 102 -8.33 8.75 20.47
CA ARG A 102 -7.47 9.94 20.58
C ARG A 102 -7.02 10.38 19.19
N SER A 103 -6.85 11.68 19.02
CA SER A 103 -6.25 12.30 17.83
C SER A 103 -5.15 13.26 18.27
N LEU A 104 -4.03 13.27 17.55
CA LEU A 104 -2.87 14.11 17.82
C LEU A 104 -2.32 14.69 16.52
N ILE A 105 -2.03 15.99 16.53
CA ILE A 105 -1.21 16.59 15.49
C ILE A 105 0.25 16.28 15.81
N LEU A 106 0.92 15.57 14.91
CA LEU A 106 2.32 15.22 15.08
C LEU A 106 3.21 16.38 14.62
N THR A 107 4.28 16.61 15.36
CA THR A 107 5.40 17.41 14.88
C THR A 107 6.07 16.72 13.70
N GLN A 108 6.77 17.50 12.87
CA GLN A 108 7.51 16.92 11.76
C GLN A 108 8.55 15.88 12.22
N THR A 109 9.17 16.06 13.39
CA THR A 109 10.11 15.09 13.97
C THR A 109 9.41 13.76 14.30
N GLN A 110 8.24 13.81 14.94
CA GLN A 110 7.46 12.61 15.24
C GLN A 110 7.00 11.90 13.96
N TRP A 111 6.60 12.67 12.94
CA TRP A 111 6.27 12.10 11.65
C TRP A 111 7.45 11.40 10.98
N GLN A 112 8.65 11.98 11.03
CA GLN A 112 9.86 11.32 10.52
C GLN A 112 10.20 10.02 11.27
N GLN A 113 9.91 9.94 12.57
CA GLN A 113 10.06 8.69 13.33
C GLN A 113 9.11 7.60 12.83
N VAL A 114 7.86 7.96 12.52
CA VAL A 114 6.90 7.03 11.89
C VAL A 114 7.43 6.55 10.55
N LEU A 115 7.83 7.47 9.66
CA LEU A 115 8.34 7.14 8.33
C LEU A 115 9.59 6.23 8.39
N SER A 116 10.48 6.47 9.35
CA SER A 116 11.65 5.62 9.59
C SER A 116 11.25 4.19 9.96
N CYS A 117 10.18 3.98 10.71
CA CYS A 117 9.68 2.64 11.03
C CYS A 117 9.11 1.90 9.81
N LEU A 118 8.61 2.63 8.82
CA LEU A 118 8.06 2.05 7.59
C LEU A 118 9.13 1.77 6.52
N GLU A 119 10.28 2.43 6.61
CA GLU A 119 11.36 2.31 5.65
C GLU A 119 11.83 0.85 5.46
N GLY A 120 12.05 0.46 4.21
CA GLY A 120 12.43 -0.89 3.82
C GLY A 120 11.26 -1.89 3.77
N GLY A 121 10.08 -1.54 4.29
CA GLY A 121 8.89 -2.37 4.23
C GLY A 121 8.33 -2.54 2.81
N LEU A 122 7.56 -3.60 2.61
CA LEU A 122 7.02 -4.00 1.31
C LEU A 122 5.54 -3.67 1.21
N VAL A 123 5.17 -3.08 0.07
CA VAL A 123 3.80 -2.79 -0.34
C VAL A 123 3.44 -3.72 -1.48
N THR A 124 2.37 -4.48 -1.30
CA THR A 124 1.84 -5.41 -2.30
C THR A 124 0.42 -5.07 -2.69
N ARG A 125 0.05 -5.54 -3.89
CA ARG A 125 -1.32 -5.43 -4.39
C ARG A 125 -2.29 -6.08 -3.41
N ARG A 126 -3.41 -5.40 -3.16
CA ARG A 126 -4.51 -6.00 -2.40
C ARG A 126 -5.18 -7.06 -3.28
N THR A 127 -5.08 -8.33 -2.87
CA THR A 127 -5.63 -9.48 -3.62
C THR A 127 -7.04 -9.86 -3.16
N GLU A 128 -7.50 -9.37 -2.01
CA GLU A 128 -8.81 -9.72 -1.45
C GLU A 128 -9.92 -8.77 -1.90
N GLN A 129 -11.06 -9.36 -2.27
CA GLN A 129 -12.31 -8.66 -2.47
C GLN A 129 -12.88 -8.21 -1.11
N ILE A 130 -13.30 -6.95 -1.04
CA ILE A 130 -13.92 -6.27 0.13
C ILE A 130 -15.15 -7.01 0.70
N THR A 131 -15.69 -8.00 -0.02
CA THR A 131 -16.93 -8.71 0.31
C THR A 131 -16.84 -9.70 1.47
N SER A 132 -15.65 -9.99 2.02
CA SER A 132 -15.50 -11.03 3.03
C SER A 132 -15.83 -10.62 4.48
N GLY A 133 -16.14 -9.34 4.75
CA GLY A 133 -16.54 -8.88 6.09
C GLY A 133 -15.51 -9.16 7.19
N TYR A 134 -14.27 -9.52 6.83
CA TYR A 134 -13.23 -9.88 7.79
C TYR A 134 -12.82 -8.64 8.58
N ALA A 135 -12.98 -8.66 9.89
CA ALA A 135 -12.44 -7.62 10.79
C ALA A 135 -10.98 -7.91 11.19
N GLY A 136 -10.21 -8.52 10.27
CA GLY A 136 -8.83 -8.97 10.52
C GLY A 136 -7.84 -7.81 10.66
N PRO A 137 -6.65 -8.04 11.22
CA PRO A 137 -5.67 -6.99 11.43
C PRO A 137 -5.22 -6.40 10.08
N TRP A 138 -5.64 -5.17 9.84
CA TRP A 138 -5.37 -4.42 8.64
C TRP A 138 -4.06 -3.66 8.76
N THR A 139 -3.12 -3.93 7.85
CA THR A 139 -1.92 -3.10 7.68
C THR A 139 -1.91 -2.55 6.27
N TYR A 140 -2.37 -1.31 6.14
CA TYR A 140 -2.56 -0.65 4.85
C TYR A 140 -1.77 0.64 4.74
N ILE A 141 -1.32 0.95 3.53
CA ILE A 141 -0.64 2.20 3.22
C ILE A 141 -1.16 2.79 1.92
N THR A 142 -1.23 4.12 1.86
CA THR A 142 -1.47 4.88 0.64
C THR A 142 -0.37 5.90 0.43
N TYR A 143 -0.05 6.20 -0.82
CA TYR A 143 1.03 7.11 -1.18
C TYR A 143 0.74 7.80 -2.51
N HIS A 144 1.35 8.97 -2.73
CA HIS A 144 1.23 9.69 -4.01
C HIS A 144 1.72 8.83 -5.18
N GLY A 145 0.89 8.73 -6.21
CA GLY A 145 1.18 7.93 -7.40
C GLY A 145 0.64 6.50 -7.36
N ASP A 146 0.07 6.03 -6.24
CA ASP A 146 -0.77 4.83 -6.23
C ASP A 146 -2.19 5.15 -6.71
N LYS A 147 -2.77 4.27 -7.51
CA LYS A 147 -4.15 4.37 -8.00
C LYS A 147 -5.13 3.59 -7.10
N GLY A 148 -4.77 3.37 -5.83
CA GLY A 148 -5.51 2.54 -4.88
C GLY A 148 -5.35 1.04 -5.12
N THR A 149 -4.25 0.61 -5.76
CA THR A 149 -4.04 -0.79 -6.13
C THR A 149 -3.07 -1.51 -5.20
N ASP A 150 -2.02 -0.83 -4.74
CA ASP A 150 -0.99 -1.39 -3.88
C ASP A 150 -1.15 -0.83 -2.46
N GLN A 151 -1.83 -1.60 -1.61
CA GLN A 151 -2.24 -1.12 -0.29
C GLN A 151 -1.71 -1.97 0.86
N VAL A 152 -1.47 -3.27 0.66
CA VAL A 152 -1.09 -4.17 1.76
C VAL A 152 0.36 -3.92 2.12
N PHE A 153 0.63 -3.56 3.38
CA PHE A 153 1.98 -3.29 3.86
C PHE A 153 2.49 -4.37 4.81
N SER A 154 3.79 -4.65 4.72
CA SER A 154 4.54 -5.48 5.65
C SER A 154 5.83 -4.77 6.04
N PHE A 155 6.13 -4.77 7.35
CA PHE A 155 7.36 -4.21 7.88
C PHE A 155 8.59 -4.94 7.32
N ALA A 156 9.71 -4.22 7.24
CA ALA A 156 10.97 -4.81 6.74
C ALA A 156 11.42 -6.02 7.58
N ASP A 157 11.23 -5.93 8.90
CA ASP A 157 11.55 -6.97 9.87
C ASP A 157 10.73 -6.79 11.16
N PHE A 158 10.89 -7.73 12.09
CA PHE A 158 10.25 -7.70 13.39
C PHE A 158 10.67 -6.49 14.25
N GLY A 159 11.93 -6.06 14.15
CA GLY A 159 12.45 -4.91 14.90
C GLY A 159 11.77 -3.60 14.49
N LYS A 160 11.58 -3.38 13.19
CA LYS A 160 10.82 -2.24 12.65
C LYS A 160 9.37 -2.25 13.12
N LYS A 161 8.72 -3.42 13.12
CA LYS A 161 7.35 -3.58 13.66
C LYS A 161 7.29 -3.22 15.14
N THR A 162 8.19 -3.76 15.96
CA THR A 162 8.20 -3.48 17.40
C THR A 162 8.49 -2.01 17.69
N ALA A 163 9.43 -1.39 16.98
CA ALA A 163 9.72 0.04 17.11
C ALA A 163 8.49 0.90 16.77
N PHE A 164 7.76 0.53 15.72
CA PHE A 164 6.51 1.19 15.36
C PHE A 164 5.44 1.05 16.44
N GLU A 165 5.24 -0.16 16.97
CA GLU A 165 4.25 -0.42 18.05
C GLU A 165 4.59 0.37 19.32
N GLN A 166 5.88 0.45 19.68
CA GLN A 166 6.35 1.26 20.82
C GLN A 166 6.09 2.76 20.60
N LEU A 167 6.34 3.26 19.39
CA LEU A 167 6.07 4.66 19.04
C LEU A 167 4.57 4.98 19.13
N CYS A 168 3.71 4.08 18.65
CA CYS A 168 2.25 4.26 18.76
C CYS A 168 1.79 4.25 20.22
N ALA A 169 2.34 3.37 21.06
CA ALA A 169 2.04 3.35 22.49
C ALA A 169 2.45 4.64 23.20
N GLN A 170 3.54 5.29 22.76
CA GLN A 170 3.91 6.62 23.26
C GLN A 170 2.89 7.68 22.86
N PHE A 171 2.46 7.70 21.60
CA PHE A 171 1.43 8.65 21.13
C PHE A 171 0.08 8.44 21.83
N GLU A 172 -0.32 7.20 22.10
CA GLU A 172 -1.54 6.89 22.86
C GLU A 172 -1.57 7.57 24.25
N GLN A 173 -0.40 7.73 24.88
CA GLN A 173 -0.23 8.27 26.23
C GLN A 173 0.07 9.77 26.27
N MET A 174 0.32 10.42 25.12
CA MET A 174 0.57 11.85 25.09
C MET A 174 -0.68 12.63 25.53
N PRO A 175 -0.53 13.77 26.23
CA PRO A 175 -1.66 14.55 26.73
C PRO A 175 -2.55 15.06 25.60
#